data_AF-A0A0C2XLN7-F1
#
_entry.id   AF-A0A0C2XLN7-F1
#
_cell.length_a   1.000
_cell.length_b   1.000
_cell.length_c   1.000
_cell.angle_alpha   90.00
_cell.angle_beta   90.00
_cell.angle_gamma   90.00
#
_symmetry.space_group_name_H-M   'P 1'
#
loop_
_entity.id
_entity.type
_entity.pdbx_description
1 polymer ?
#
loop_
_entity_poly.entity_id
_entity_poly.type
_entity_poly.pdbx_seq_one_letter_code
_entity_poly.pdbx_strand_id
1 'polypeptide(L)'
;MANLSQTRVLPDCWGHRGASSRFPENTLASFEAAIRDGAEGIESDVHVSSDDVVVMFHDPALERTTDSIGQIKERKWYGMDGMEHVRTKKEPQQPIPTFIETITLLMKAENRHVKFNVDVKVQNDPDRLFSLMHQIISAQPEWETALAPRILLGLWHPRFLEHAKKHLPYCRRSYIGTSTRIARRYFWDECHAFSIKFAELTSSDGQKFREECKSAGKNLLVWTVNEPAHMMEAVRWGVHAIITDVTKTWIELRSKLEADYDGIVSKYGRIFLWTTPMFYTPVLMLNSVLARRTLENVAGPFDKEKRTGSVKLYSQLF
;
A
#
# COMPACT_ATOMS: atom_id res chain seq x y z
N MET A 1 -14.41 -36.47 -20.09
CA MET A 1 -13.21 -35.62 -20.23
C MET A 1 -12.94 -35.01 -18.87
N ALA A 2 -11.84 -35.37 -18.23
CA ALA A 2 -11.48 -34.82 -16.92
C ALA A 2 -11.29 -33.31 -17.07
N ASN A 3 -12.13 -32.54 -16.38
CA ASN A 3 -11.96 -31.10 -16.25
C ASN A 3 -10.62 -30.92 -15.53
N LEU A 4 -9.58 -30.49 -16.26
CA LEU A 4 -8.35 -30.01 -15.65
C LEU A 4 -8.78 -28.86 -14.75
N SER A 5 -8.88 -29.10 -13.44
CA SER A 5 -9.23 -28.06 -12.49
C SER A 5 -8.15 -27.00 -12.61
N GLN A 6 -8.46 -25.85 -13.21
CA GLN A 6 -7.59 -24.69 -13.07
C GLN A 6 -7.42 -24.48 -11.57
N THR A 7 -6.18 -24.65 -11.09
CA THR A 7 -5.83 -24.41 -9.70
C THR A 7 -6.22 -22.97 -9.40
N ARG A 8 -7.25 -22.79 -8.57
CA ARG A 8 -7.76 -21.46 -8.23
C ARG A 8 -6.66 -20.74 -7.46
N VAL A 9 -6.16 -19.64 -8.00
CA VAL A 9 -5.19 -18.79 -7.30
C VAL A 9 -5.95 -17.95 -6.29
N LEU A 10 -5.68 -18.16 -5.02
CA LEU A 10 -6.25 -17.35 -3.93
C LEU A 10 -5.37 -16.13 -3.66
N PRO A 11 -5.93 -15.02 -3.16
CA PRO A 11 -5.16 -13.82 -2.87
C PRO A 11 -4.00 -14.06 -1.88
N ASP A 12 -2.86 -13.40 -2.12
CA ASP A 12 -1.80 -13.26 -1.13
C ASP A 12 -2.34 -12.56 0.14
N CYS A 13 -1.76 -12.88 1.30
CA CYS A 13 -1.99 -12.21 2.56
C CYS A 13 -0.93 -11.14 2.78
N TRP A 14 -1.32 -9.86 2.77
CA TRP A 14 -0.40 -8.76 3.04
C TRP A 14 -0.78 -8.09 4.37
N GLY A 15 0.14 -8.04 5.33
CA GLY A 15 -0.12 -7.44 6.65
C GLY A 15 -0.15 -5.92 6.58
N HIS A 16 -1.32 -5.30 6.78
CA HIS A 16 -1.49 -3.84 6.83
C HIS A 16 -0.81 -3.29 8.08
N ARG A 17 0.32 -2.60 7.89
CA ARG A 17 1.21 -2.18 9.00
C ARG A 17 1.66 -3.37 9.86
N GLY A 18 1.84 -4.53 9.23
CA GLY A 18 2.05 -5.84 9.86
C GLY A 18 0.77 -6.51 10.35
N ALA A 19 0.84 -7.29 11.44
CA ALA A 19 -0.30 -7.87 12.13
C ALA A 19 -0.92 -6.88 13.15
N SER A 20 -1.29 -5.69 12.67
CA SER A 20 -1.61 -4.49 13.46
C SER A 20 -2.85 -4.63 14.36
N SER A 21 -3.72 -5.62 14.11
CA SER A 21 -4.82 -5.95 15.03
C SER A 21 -4.28 -6.44 16.38
N ARG A 22 -3.19 -7.23 16.38
CA ARG A 22 -2.62 -7.85 17.59
C ARG A 22 -1.43 -7.09 18.16
N PHE A 23 -0.61 -6.51 17.31
CA PHE A 23 0.60 -5.77 17.70
C PHE A 23 0.44 -4.27 17.42
N PRO A 24 1.29 -3.38 17.96
CA PRO A 24 1.30 -1.98 17.56
C PRO A 24 1.65 -1.85 16.08
N GLU A 25 0.86 -1.07 15.34
CA GLU A 25 1.04 -0.85 13.90
C GLU A 25 2.44 -0.30 13.57
N ASN A 26 2.99 -0.69 12.41
CA ASN A 26 4.30 -0.24 11.92
C ASN A 26 5.43 -0.49 12.94
N THR A 27 5.52 -1.72 13.45
CA THR A 27 6.61 -2.16 14.33
C THR A 27 7.25 -3.44 13.82
N LEU A 28 8.53 -3.69 14.16
CA LEU A 28 9.18 -4.96 13.79
C LEU A 28 8.42 -6.16 14.36
N ALA A 29 7.90 -6.07 15.60
CA ALA A 29 7.06 -7.12 16.18
C ALA A 29 5.79 -7.40 15.36
N SER A 30 5.13 -6.35 14.86
CA SER A 30 3.96 -6.48 13.98
C SER A 30 4.31 -7.12 12.63
N PHE A 31 5.44 -6.73 12.02
CA PHE A 31 5.92 -7.31 10.77
C PHE A 31 6.31 -8.78 10.93
N GLU A 32 7.11 -9.10 11.95
CA GLU A 32 7.52 -10.47 12.25
C GLU A 32 6.32 -11.37 12.59
N ALA A 33 5.31 -10.84 13.27
CA ALA A 33 4.08 -11.57 13.53
C ALA A 33 3.29 -11.87 12.25
N ALA A 34 3.16 -10.90 11.33
CA ALA A 34 2.52 -11.14 10.03
C ALA A 34 3.24 -12.23 9.22
N ILE A 35 4.58 -12.18 9.16
CA ILE A 35 5.39 -13.19 8.47
C ILE A 35 5.21 -14.56 9.13
N ARG A 36 5.22 -14.65 10.47
CA ARG A 36 4.97 -15.89 11.21
C ARG A 36 3.58 -16.47 10.97
N ASP A 37 2.58 -15.61 10.81
CA ASP A 37 1.22 -16.04 10.49
C ASP A 37 1.14 -16.63 9.06
N GLY A 38 2.13 -16.39 8.19
CA GLY A 38 2.23 -16.91 6.83
C GLY A 38 1.99 -15.88 5.73
N ALA A 39 2.05 -14.58 6.05
CA ALA A 39 1.84 -13.51 5.09
C ALA A 39 2.94 -13.47 4.02
N GLU A 40 2.55 -13.46 2.74
CA GLU A 40 3.49 -13.30 1.61
C GLU A 40 3.96 -11.85 1.43
N GLY A 41 3.35 -10.90 2.13
CA GLY A 41 3.76 -9.52 2.11
C GLY A 41 3.51 -8.78 3.41
N ILE A 42 4.27 -7.71 3.61
CA ILE A 42 3.97 -6.68 4.60
C ILE A 42 3.73 -5.36 3.88
N GLU A 43 2.84 -4.56 4.44
CA GLU A 43 2.59 -3.20 4.02
C GLU A 43 3.00 -2.26 5.15
N SER A 44 3.66 -1.15 4.82
CA SER A 44 4.04 -0.12 5.78
C SER A 44 4.12 1.23 5.09
N ASP A 45 4.01 2.25 5.91
CA ASP A 45 4.03 3.66 5.54
C ASP A 45 5.41 4.28 5.79
N VAL A 46 5.84 5.24 4.95
CA VAL A 46 7.16 5.89 5.11
C VAL A 46 7.09 7.40 5.28
N HIS A 47 7.88 7.91 6.23
CA HIS A 47 8.21 9.34 6.41
C HIS A 47 9.72 9.52 6.56
N VAL A 48 10.19 10.77 6.41
CA VAL A 48 11.59 11.15 6.64
C VAL A 48 11.68 12.12 7.82
N SER A 49 12.58 11.86 8.76
CA SER A 49 12.92 12.77 9.86
C SER A 49 13.62 14.05 9.37
N SER A 50 13.84 15.03 10.25
CA SER A 50 14.57 16.25 9.88
C SER A 50 16.07 16.04 9.62
N ASP A 51 16.62 14.92 10.07
CA ASP A 51 18.01 14.46 9.91
C ASP A 51 18.14 13.21 9.01
N ASP A 52 17.27 13.10 8.01
CA ASP A 52 17.37 12.16 6.87
C ASP A 52 17.19 10.67 7.19
N VAL A 53 16.58 10.32 8.33
CA VAL A 53 16.22 8.94 8.64
C VAL A 53 14.83 8.61 8.11
N VAL A 54 14.75 7.59 7.26
CA VAL A 54 13.47 7.07 6.75
C VAL A 54 12.87 6.12 7.79
N VAL A 55 11.65 6.41 8.25
CA VAL A 55 10.97 5.72 9.37
C VAL A 55 9.63 5.15 8.95
N MET A 56 9.27 4.00 9.53
CA MET A 56 8.02 3.28 9.25
C MET A 56 6.91 3.83 10.15
N PHE A 57 6.02 4.66 9.60
CA PHE A 57 4.97 5.30 10.40
C PHE A 57 3.84 5.85 9.53
N HIS A 58 2.58 5.73 9.98
CA HIS A 58 1.44 6.09 9.13
C HIS A 58 1.22 7.60 9.04
N ASP A 59 0.94 8.23 10.19
CA ASP A 59 0.55 9.64 10.23
C ASP A 59 1.77 10.54 10.11
N PRO A 60 1.61 11.77 9.60
CA PRO A 60 2.73 12.73 9.63
C PRO A 60 3.09 13.18 11.06
N ALA A 61 2.23 12.94 12.04
CA ALA A 61 2.39 13.35 13.43
C ALA A 61 2.40 12.13 14.38
N LEU A 62 3.19 12.21 15.45
CA LEU A 62 3.50 11.07 16.32
C LEU A 62 2.39 10.68 17.30
N GLU A 63 1.54 11.64 17.68
CA GLU A 63 0.73 11.55 18.90
C GLU A 63 -0.40 10.53 18.86
N ARG A 64 -0.88 10.07 17.70
CA ARG A 64 -1.98 9.08 17.68
C ARG A 64 -1.55 7.74 18.28
N THR A 65 -0.35 7.27 17.95
CA THR A 65 0.09 5.89 18.27
C THR A 65 1.32 5.82 19.15
N THR A 66 1.95 6.94 19.49
CA THR A 66 3.15 6.97 20.34
C THR A 66 2.98 7.87 21.55
N ASP A 67 3.91 7.73 22.50
CA ASP A 67 4.06 8.57 23.69
C ASP A 67 4.65 9.96 23.42
N SER A 68 4.87 10.31 22.15
CA SER A 68 5.48 11.58 21.74
C SER A 68 4.53 12.43 20.90
N ILE A 69 4.93 13.67 20.62
CA ILE A 69 4.14 14.64 19.86
C ILE A 69 4.95 15.26 18.72
N GLY A 70 4.24 15.87 17.76
CA GLY A 70 4.83 16.71 16.73
C GLY A 70 4.99 16.01 15.39
N GLN A 71 5.33 16.80 14.36
CA GLN A 71 5.47 16.33 12.99
C GLN A 71 6.82 15.61 12.81
N ILE A 72 6.80 14.42 12.20
CA ILE A 72 8.01 13.61 11.97
C ILE A 72 9.06 14.41 11.18
N LYS A 73 8.62 15.13 10.13
CA LYS A 73 9.50 15.93 9.26
C LYS A 73 10.25 17.07 9.98
N GLU A 74 9.78 17.46 11.17
CA GLU A 74 10.34 18.56 11.98
C GLU A 74 11.24 18.05 13.10
N ARG A 75 11.27 16.73 13.35
CA ARG A 75 11.98 16.13 14.48
C ARG A 75 13.19 15.33 14.01
N LYS A 76 14.26 15.40 14.80
CA LYS A 76 15.46 14.59 14.61
C LYS A 76 15.20 13.16 15.08
N TRP A 77 15.78 12.21 14.37
CA TRP A 77 15.81 10.82 14.78
C TRP A 77 16.82 10.61 15.90
N TYR A 78 18.02 11.15 15.75
CA TYR A 78 19.12 10.93 16.69
C TYR A 78 19.19 11.97 17.81
N GLY A 79 19.77 11.57 18.93
CA GLY A 79 20.14 12.44 20.04
C GLY A 79 19.27 12.24 21.29
N MET A 80 19.59 12.95 22.38
CA MET A 80 18.96 12.74 23.69
C MET A 80 17.42 12.86 23.66
N ASP A 81 16.89 13.77 22.84
CA ASP A 81 15.44 13.96 22.63
C ASP A 81 14.96 13.42 21.26
N GLY A 82 15.78 12.56 20.65
CA GLY A 82 15.58 11.97 19.34
C GLY A 82 14.43 10.98 19.29
N MET A 83 13.84 10.81 18.10
CA MET A 83 12.75 9.86 17.90
C MET A 83 13.15 8.39 18.12
N GLU A 84 14.44 8.04 18.15
CA GLU A 84 14.92 6.69 18.50
C GLU A 84 14.47 6.21 19.89
N HIS A 85 14.14 7.14 20.79
CA HIS A 85 13.64 6.86 22.13
C HIS A 85 12.11 6.77 22.23
N VAL A 86 11.37 7.15 21.18
CA VAL A 86 9.90 7.15 21.17
C VAL A 86 9.36 5.72 21.20
N ARG A 87 8.23 5.52 21.90
CA ARG A 87 7.58 4.21 22.03
C ARG A 87 6.11 4.24 21.66
N THR A 88 5.63 3.13 21.11
CA THR A 88 4.20 2.95 20.81
C THR A 88 3.37 2.91 22.09
N LYS A 89 2.17 3.47 22.05
CA LYS A 89 1.19 3.43 23.16
C LYS A 89 0.57 2.06 23.38
N LYS A 90 0.36 1.29 22.31
CA LYS A 90 -0.20 -0.06 22.38
C LYS A 90 0.86 -1.03 22.90
N GLU A 91 0.43 -1.99 23.73
CA GLU A 91 1.29 -3.04 24.24
C GLU A 91 1.50 -4.19 23.23
N PRO A 92 2.66 -4.88 23.25
CA PRO A 92 3.87 -4.48 23.98
C PRO A 92 4.42 -3.17 23.39
N GLN A 93 4.86 -2.22 24.22
CA GLN A 93 5.48 -1.00 23.69
C GLN A 93 6.71 -1.33 22.83
N GLN A 94 6.83 -0.70 21.66
CA GLN A 94 7.91 -0.95 20.70
C GLN A 94 8.51 0.39 20.21
N PRO A 95 9.77 0.40 19.76
CA PRO A 95 10.31 1.52 19.00
C PRO A 95 9.66 1.64 17.61
N ILE A 96 9.77 2.83 17.01
CA ILE A 96 9.46 3.05 15.60
C ILE A 96 10.57 2.36 14.76
N PRO A 97 10.27 1.48 13.80
CA PRO A 97 11.29 0.91 12.92
C PRO A 97 11.78 1.95 11.91
N THR A 98 13.07 1.92 11.64
CA THR A 98 13.65 2.57 10.46
C THR A 98 13.42 1.72 9.20
N PHE A 99 13.55 2.34 8.04
CA PHE A 99 13.54 1.61 6.76
C PHE A 99 14.71 0.63 6.71
N ILE A 100 15.88 0.97 7.24
CA ILE A 100 17.06 0.10 7.30
C ILE A 100 16.75 -1.17 8.11
N GLU A 101 16.16 -1.05 9.30
CA GLU A 101 15.79 -2.21 10.11
C GLU A 101 14.74 -3.08 9.42
N THR A 102 13.80 -2.46 8.71
CA THR A 102 12.77 -3.16 7.95
C THR A 102 13.36 -3.92 6.76
N ILE A 103 14.29 -3.30 6.01
CA ILE A 103 15.03 -3.98 4.94
C ILE A 103 15.89 -5.11 5.52
N THR A 104 16.53 -4.91 6.66
CA THR A 104 17.33 -5.94 7.34
C THR A 104 16.46 -7.14 7.71
N LEU A 105 15.26 -6.91 8.24
CA LEU A 105 14.28 -7.97 8.51
C LEU A 105 13.92 -8.74 7.23
N LEU A 106 13.69 -8.06 6.11
CA LEU A 106 13.33 -8.66 4.83
C LEU A 106 14.48 -9.39 4.14
N MET A 107 15.73 -9.09 4.50
CA MET A 107 16.93 -9.71 3.94
C MET A 107 17.37 -10.98 4.69
N LYS A 108 16.79 -11.26 5.88
CA LYS A 108 16.95 -12.55 6.57
C LYS A 108 16.57 -13.69 5.62
N ALA A 109 17.32 -14.80 5.66
CA ALA A 109 17.20 -15.90 4.70
C ALA A 109 15.78 -16.48 4.66
N GLU A 110 15.18 -16.67 5.83
CA GLU A 110 13.82 -17.16 6.04
C GLU A 110 12.74 -16.20 5.51
N ASN A 111 13.05 -14.90 5.37
CA ASN A 111 12.11 -13.85 4.95
C ASN A 111 12.26 -13.45 3.47
N ARG A 112 13.16 -14.10 2.71
CA ARG A 112 13.40 -13.74 1.29
C ARG A 112 12.19 -13.95 0.37
N HIS A 113 11.16 -14.67 0.84
CA HIS A 113 9.90 -14.84 0.12
C HIS A 113 8.92 -13.66 0.29
N VAL A 114 9.13 -12.81 1.29
CA VAL A 114 8.18 -11.75 1.69
C VAL A 114 8.32 -10.53 0.77
N LYS A 115 7.20 -10.04 0.24
CA LYS A 115 7.11 -8.78 -0.52
C LYS A 115 6.92 -7.60 0.41
N PHE A 116 7.35 -6.42 -0.02
CA PHE A 116 7.19 -5.19 0.75
C PHE A 116 6.42 -4.14 -0.05
N ASN A 117 5.21 -3.84 0.40
CA ASN A 117 4.40 -2.74 -0.11
C ASN A 117 4.67 -1.47 0.71
N VAL A 118 5.25 -0.46 0.07
CA VAL A 118 5.67 0.77 0.72
C VAL A 118 4.67 1.87 0.37
N ASP A 119 3.78 2.24 1.30
CA ASP A 119 2.91 3.41 1.15
C ASP A 119 3.73 4.71 1.31
N VAL A 120 3.91 5.39 0.18
CA VAL A 120 4.62 6.67 0.11
C VAL A 120 3.67 7.80 0.49
N LYS A 121 3.82 8.29 1.72
CA LYS A 121 2.99 9.37 2.25
C LYS A 121 3.27 10.69 1.53
N VAL A 122 2.17 11.38 1.19
CA VAL A 122 2.19 12.57 0.33
C VAL A 122 2.88 13.79 0.94
N GLN A 123 3.16 13.77 2.24
CA GLN A 123 3.87 14.84 2.95
C GLN A 123 5.38 14.84 2.64
N ASN A 124 5.93 13.74 2.15
CA ASN A 124 7.35 13.63 1.84
C ASN A 124 7.74 14.45 0.61
N ASP A 125 8.93 15.04 0.64
CA ASP A 125 9.61 15.48 -0.58
C ASP A 125 10.03 14.24 -1.39
N PRO A 126 9.55 14.07 -2.63
CA PRO A 126 9.77 12.85 -3.40
C PRO A 126 11.23 12.65 -3.82
N ASP A 127 11.98 13.72 -4.07
CA ASP A 127 13.38 13.61 -4.50
C ASP A 127 14.26 13.15 -3.33
N ARG A 128 14.07 13.78 -2.16
CA ARG A 128 14.74 13.44 -0.90
C ARG A 128 14.43 12.01 -0.47
N LEU A 129 13.14 11.65 -0.36
CA LEU A 129 12.73 10.32 0.11
C LEU A 129 13.30 9.22 -0.78
N PHE A 130 13.11 9.30 -2.10
CA PHE A 130 13.54 8.22 -2.98
C PHE A 130 15.06 8.14 -3.14
N SER A 131 15.78 9.26 -3.01
CA SER A 131 17.24 9.23 -2.94
C SER A 131 17.74 8.46 -1.70
N LEU A 132 17.15 8.72 -0.53
CA LEU A 132 17.49 8.02 0.72
C LEU A 132 17.13 6.52 0.64
N MET A 133 15.94 6.21 0.11
CA MET A 133 15.54 4.81 -0.11
C MET A 133 16.48 4.10 -1.09
N HIS A 134 16.91 4.76 -2.16
CA HIS A 134 17.87 4.20 -3.11
C HIS A 134 19.17 3.83 -2.40
N GLN A 135 19.76 4.76 -1.65
CA GLN A 135 20.99 4.52 -0.89
C GLN A 135 20.87 3.31 0.05
N ILE A 136 19.75 3.17 0.77
CA ILE A 136 19.52 2.05 1.70
C ILE A 136 19.35 0.72 0.94
N ILE A 137 18.59 0.72 -0.16
CA ILE A 137 18.35 -0.50 -0.96
C ILE A 137 19.64 -0.95 -1.62
N SER A 138 20.35 -0.04 -2.31
CA SER A 138 21.55 -0.37 -3.09
C SER A 138 22.75 -0.74 -2.23
N ALA A 139 22.72 -0.44 -0.93
CA ALA A 139 23.73 -0.86 0.02
C ALA A 139 23.60 -2.35 0.43
N GLN A 140 22.47 -3.01 0.14
CA GLN A 140 22.28 -4.42 0.49
C GLN A 140 23.00 -5.36 -0.50
N PRO A 141 23.54 -6.50 -0.05
CA PRO A 141 24.09 -7.50 -0.95
C PRO A 141 22.99 -8.06 -1.86
N GLU A 142 23.33 -8.25 -3.15
CA GLU A 142 22.43 -8.81 -4.17
C GLU A 142 21.09 -8.05 -4.27
N TRP A 143 21.05 -6.76 -3.93
CA TRP A 143 19.80 -6.00 -3.85
C TRP A 143 18.99 -6.04 -5.15
N GLU A 144 19.64 -6.06 -6.31
CA GLU A 144 18.99 -6.08 -7.62
C GLU A 144 18.12 -7.32 -7.85
N THR A 145 18.51 -8.46 -7.29
CA THR A 145 17.85 -9.77 -7.50
C THR A 145 17.09 -10.23 -6.26
N ALA A 146 17.65 -10.01 -5.07
CA ALA A 146 17.12 -10.50 -3.82
C ALA A 146 16.19 -9.51 -3.10
N LEU A 147 16.23 -8.22 -3.42
CA LEU A 147 15.45 -7.20 -2.70
C LEU A 147 14.54 -6.37 -3.60
N ALA A 148 15.10 -5.64 -4.57
CA ALA A 148 14.38 -4.72 -5.43
C ALA A 148 13.11 -5.31 -6.08
N PRO A 149 13.11 -6.56 -6.61
CA PRO A 149 11.92 -7.14 -7.22
C PRO A 149 10.75 -7.37 -6.25
N ARG A 150 11.03 -7.39 -4.94
CA ARG A 150 10.05 -7.59 -3.87
C ARG A 150 9.44 -6.28 -3.36
N ILE A 151 10.01 -5.13 -3.71
CA ILE A 151 9.54 -3.81 -3.26
C ILE A 151 8.51 -3.25 -4.27
N LEU A 152 7.33 -2.93 -3.76
CA LEU A 152 6.26 -2.25 -4.48
C LEU A 152 6.04 -0.87 -3.86
N LEU A 153 6.23 0.19 -4.65
CA LEU A 153 5.98 1.56 -4.21
C LEU A 153 4.51 1.91 -4.41
N GLY A 154 3.77 2.15 -3.33
CA GLY A 154 2.41 2.67 -3.33
C GLY A 154 2.40 4.19 -3.40
N LEU A 155 1.94 4.73 -4.54
CA LEU A 155 1.92 6.17 -4.81
C LEU A 155 0.49 6.72 -4.80
N TRP A 156 0.23 7.73 -3.98
CA TRP A 156 -1.08 8.40 -3.90
C TRP A 156 -1.26 9.53 -4.90
N HIS A 157 -0.16 10.16 -5.34
CA HIS A 157 -0.20 11.37 -6.15
C HIS A 157 0.82 11.32 -7.32
N PRO A 158 0.45 11.75 -8.54
CA PRO A 158 1.32 11.62 -9.72
C PRO A 158 2.64 12.38 -9.59
N ARG A 159 2.73 13.37 -8.70
CA ARG A 159 3.99 14.08 -8.41
C ARG A 159 5.13 13.14 -8.01
N PHE A 160 4.85 11.95 -7.50
CA PHE A 160 5.87 10.98 -7.10
C PHE A 160 6.36 10.11 -8.26
N LEU A 161 5.65 10.05 -9.39
CA LEU A 161 5.95 9.11 -10.46
C LEU A 161 7.31 9.35 -11.11
N GLU A 162 7.59 10.60 -11.49
CA GLU A 162 8.86 10.95 -12.15
C GLU A 162 10.06 10.71 -11.24
N HIS A 163 9.95 11.08 -9.95
CA HIS A 163 11.02 10.84 -8.98
C HIS A 163 11.20 9.36 -8.66
N ALA A 164 10.11 8.58 -8.55
CA ALA A 164 10.19 7.14 -8.35
C ALA A 164 10.91 6.46 -9.52
N LYS A 165 10.61 6.86 -10.77
CA LYS A 165 11.33 6.36 -11.96
C LYS A 165 12.80 6.78 -11.98
N LYS A 166 13.10 8.02 -11.59
CA LYS A 166 14.45 8.57 -11.57
C LYS A 166 15.35 7.83 -10.58
N HIS A 167 14.88 7.64 -9.35
CA HIS A 167 15.70 7.13 -8.24
C HIS A 167 15.58 5.64 -8.00
N LEU A 168 14.39 5.07 -8.25
CA LEU A 168 14.07 3.66 -8.01
C LEU A 168 13.50 2.99 -9.27
N PRO A 169 14.18 3.08 -10.44
CA PRO A 169 13.64 2.54 -11.70
C PRO A 169 13.33 1.05 -11.63
N TYR A 170 14.09 0.32 -10.82
CA TYR A 170 13.99 -1.13 -10.58
C TYR A 170 12.82 -1.55 -9.69
N CYS A 171 12.25 -0.66 -8.88
CA CYS A 171 11.11 -0.98 -8.04
C CYS A 171 9.81 -0.96 -8.85
N ARG A 172 8.93 -1.93 -8.61
CA ARG A 172 7.57 -1.88 -9.16
C ARG A 172 6.80 -0.75 -8.48
N ARG A 173 5.79 -0.23 -9.17
CA ARG A 173 4.95 0.88 -8.71
C ARG A 173 3.48 0.47 -8.74
N SER A 174 2.75 0.89 -7.72
CA SER A 174 1.31 0.84 -7.65
C SER A 174 0.71 2.21 -7.40
N TYR A 175 -0.49 2.45 -7.91
CA TYR A 175 -1.32 3.51 -7.38
C TYR A 175 -2.06 2.99 -6.15
N ILE A 176 -1.91 3.67 -5.03
CA ILE A 176 -2.71 3.43 -3.83
C ILE A 176 -3.71 4.56 -3.65
N GLY A 177 -4.99 4.23 -3.46
CA GLY A 177 -5.98 5.27 -3.22
C GLY A 177 -7.44 4.84 -3.25
N THR A 178 -8.31 5.86 -3.26
CA THR A 178 -9.77 5.74 -3.15
C THR A 178 -10.49 6.23 -4.41
N SER A 179 -9.82 6.16 -5.56
CA SER A 179 -10.41 6.61 -6.83
C SER A 179 -9.87 5.83 -8.01
N THR A 180 -10.72 5.00 -8.59
CA THR A 180 -10.52 4.29 -9.87
C THR A 180 -10.33 5.26 -11.04
N ARG A 181 -10.97 6.44 -10.99
CA ARG A 181 -10.81 7.49 -12.01
C ARG A 181 -9.40 8.09 -12.00
N ILE A 182 -8.85 8.38 -10.81
CA ILE A 182 -7.45 8.84 -10.69
C ILE A 182 -6.50 7.74 -11.16
N ALA A 183 -6.75 6.48 -10.78
CA ALA A 183 -5.96 5.33 -11.22
C ALA A 183 -5.84 5.28 -12.76
N ARG A 184 -6.99 5.31 -13.46
CA ARG A 184 -7.05 5.30 -14.93
C ARG A 184 -6.36 6.50 -15.55
N ARG A 185 -6.59 7.70 -15.01
CA ARG A 185 -6.12 8.95 -15.64
C ARG A 185 -4.63 9.19 -15.50
N TYR A 186 -4.05 8.87 -14.36
CA TYR A 186 -2.67 9.31 -14.04
C TYR A 186 -1.69 8.17 -13.83
N PHE A 187 -2.16 6.94 -13.60
CA PHE A 187 -1.31 5.83 -13.17
C PHE A 187 -1.42 4.60 -14.07
N TRP A 188 -2.36 4.57 -15.02
CA TRP A 188 -2.67 3.37 -15.79
C TRP A 188 -1.46 2.80 -16.53
N ASP A 189 -0.75 3.67 -17.25
CA ASP A 189 0.41 3.28 -18.05
C ASP A 189 1.69 3.17 -17.22
N GLU A 190 1.68 3.70 -15.99
CA GLU A 190 2.87 3.88 -15.16
C GLU A 190 3.02 2.86 -14.03
N CYS A 191 1.91 2.24 -13.66
CA CYS A 191 1.82 1.30 -12.55
C CYS A 191 1.56 -0.13 -13.02
N HIS A 192 2.16 -1.08 -12.32
CA HIS A 192 1.98 -2.52 -12.53
C HIS A 192 0.80 -3.06 -11.72
N ALA A 193 0.46 -2.37 -10.63
CA ALA A 193 -0.56 -2.76 -9.70
C ALA A 193 -1.43 -1.57 -9.27
N PHE A 194 -2.62 -1.85 -8.77
CA PHE A 194 -3.54 -0.88 -8.18
C PHE A 194 -3.94 -1.38 -6.79
N SER A 195 -3.67 -0.59 -5.76
CA SER A 195 -4.04 -0.86 -4.37
C SER A 195 -5.23 0.02 -4.00
N ILE A 196 -6.44 -0.51 -4.11
CA ILE A 196 -7.67 0.28 -4.03
C ILE A 196 -8.42 -0.05 -2.74
N LYS A 197 -9.00 0.98 -2.12
CA LYS A 197 -9.89 0.79 -0.98
C LYS A 197 -11.08 -0.11 -1.36
N PHE A 198 -11.35 -1.14 -0.55
CA PHE A 198 -12.36 -2.18 -0.83
C PHE A 198 -13.71 -1.61 -1.27
N ALA A 199 -14.21 -0.59 -0.56
CA ALA A 199 -15.51 -0.01 -0.83
C ALA A 199 -15.61 0.66 -2.21
N GLU A 200 -14.51 1.18 -2.77
CA GLU A 200 -14.53 1.78 -4.12
C GLU A 200 -14.73 0.71 -5.20
N LEU A 201 -14.23 -0.51 -4.94
CA LEU A 201 -14.38 -1.64 -5.83
C LEU A 201 -15.81 -2.20 -5.82
N THR A 202 -16.62 -2.01 -4.76
CA THR A 202 -17.98 -2.58 -4.73
C THR A 202 -18.96 -1.90 -5.68
N SER A 203 -18.63 -0.69 -6.16
CA SER A 203 -19.47 0.08 -7.07
C SER A 203 -19.50 -0.50 -8.50
N SER A 204 -20.42 -0.02 -9.34
CA SER A 204 -20.46 -0.40 -10.76
C SER A 204 -19.20 0.01 -11.54
N ASP A 205 -18.64 1.19 -11.23
CA ASP A 205 -17.35 1.61 -11.78
C ASP A 205 -16.19 0.77 -11.24
N GLY A 206 -16.25 0.42 -9.96
CA GLY A 206 -15.33 -0.52 -9.31
C GLY A 206 -15.32 -1.89 -9.98
N GLN A 207 -16.48 -2.43 -10.33
CA GLN A 207 -16.59 -3.67 -11.09
C GLN A 207 -15.90 -3.57 -12.46
N LYS A 208 -16.19 -2.51 -13.23
CA LYS A 208 -15.53 -2.26 -14.52
C LYS A 208 -14.02 -2.18 -14.35
N PHE A 209 -13.55 -1.47 -13.31
CA PHE A 209 -12.13 -1.34 -13.02
C PHE A 209 -11.47 -2.71 -12.76
N ARG A 210 -12.14 -3.63 -12.04
CA ARG A 210 -11.63 -5.00 -11.85
C ARG A 210 -11.48 -5.74 -13.17
N GLU A 211 -12.49 -5.66 -14.04
CA GLU A 211 -12.49 -6.32 -15.34
C GLU A 211 -11.39 -5.75 -16.26
N GLU A 212 -11.18 -4.44 -16.24
CA GLU A 212 -10.09 -3.76 -16.94
C GLU A 212 -8.72 -4.21 -16.42
N CYS A 213 -8.51 -4.23 -15.10
CA CYS A 213 -7.25 -4.70 -14.52
C CYS A 213 -6.94 -6.14 -14.94
N LYS A 214 -7.93 -7.03 -14.85
CA LYS A 214 -7.79 -8.43 -15.27
C LYS A 214 -7.43 -8.54 -16.76
N SER A 215 -8.13 -7.81 -17.62
CA SER A 215 -7.93 -7.85 -19.07
C SER A 215 -6.56 -7.27 -19.49
N ALA A 216 -6.07 -6.27 -18.75
CA ALA A 216 -4.78 -5.64 -18.99
C ALA A 216 -3.60 -6.30 -18.26
N GLY A 217 -3.83 -7.41 -17.53
CA GLY A 217 -2.79 -8.08 -16.75
C GLY A 217 -2.22 -7.23 -15.60
N LYS A 218 -3.01 -6.30 -15.07
CA LYS A 218 -2.63 -5.43 -13.94
C LYS A 218 -2.98 -6.12 -12.62
N ASN A 219 -2.06 -6.09 -11.67
CA ASN A 219 -2.31 -6.63 -10.34
C ASN A 219 -3.31 -5.74 -9.59
N LEU A 220 -4.29 -6.35 -8.93
CA LEU A 220 -5.24 -5.63 -8.08
C LEU A 220 -5.06 -6.05 -6.63
N LEU A 221 -4.74 -5.10 -5.76
CA LEU A 221 -4.59 -5.27 -4.32
C LEU A 221 -5.75 -4.51 -3.65
N VAL A 222 -6.25 -5.01 -2.53
CA VAL A 222 -7.40 -4.40 -1.85
C VAL A 222 -7.14 -4.18 -0.37
N TRP A 223 -7.48 -2.99 0.13
CA TRP A 223 -7.26 -2.58 1.51
C TRP A 223 -8.44 -1.78 2.10
N THR A 224 -8.56 -1.61 3.41
CA THR A 224 -8.11 -2.59 4.42
C THR A 224 -9.26 -3.56 4.62
N VAL A 225 -9.02 -4.85 4.48
CA VAL A 225 -10.07 -5.88 4.48
C VAL A 225 -9.91 -6.76 5.72
N ASN A 226 -10.69 -6.47 6.76
CA ASN A 226 -10.61 -7.20 8.04
C ASN A 226 -11.78 -8.15 8.26
N GLU A 227 -12.93 -7.89 7.63
CA GLU A 227 -14.13 -8.70 7.80
C GLU A 227 -14.10 -9.94 6.90
N PRO A 228 -14.36 -11.16 7.43
CA PRO A 228 -14.38 -12.38 6.63
C PRO A 228 -15.33 -12.33 5.42
N ALA A 229 -16.49 -11.68 5.55
CA ALA A 229 -17.42 -11.51 4.44
C ALA A 229 -16.82 -10.66 3.30
N HIS A 230 -16.03 -9.63 3.63
CA HIS A 230 -15.32 -8.81 2.65
C HIS A 230 -14.13 -9.58 2.05
N MET A 231 -13.42 -10.39 2.84
CA MET A 231 -12.37 -11.29 2.33
C MET A 231 -12.92 -12.26 1.29
N MET A 232 -14.08 -12.87 1.54
CA MET A 232 -14.73 -13.75 0.57
C MET A 232 -15.12 -13.01 -0.70
N GLU A 233 -15.58 -11.78 -0.59
CA GLU A 233 -15.89 -10.99 -1.78
C GLU A 233 -14.62 -10.62 -2.57
N ALA A 234 -13.52 -10.29 -1.89
CA ALA A 234 -12.22 -10.10 -2.52
C ALA A 234 -11.70 -11.38 -3.23
N VAL A 235 -11.93 -12.56 -2.65
CA VAL A 235 -11.65 -13.86 -3.30
C VAL A 235 -12.47 -14.02 -4.58
N ARG A 236 -13.78 -13.73 -4.54
CA ARG A 236 -14.64 -13.81 -5.73
C ARG A 236 -14.24 -12.84 -6.83
N TRP A 237 -13.66 -11.70 -6.45
CA TRP A 237 -13.11 -10.73 -7.39
C TRP A 237 -11.80 -11.18 -8.04
N GLY A 238 -11.11 -12.18 -7.49
CA GLY A 238 -9.80 -12.63 -7.98
C GLY A 238 -8.72 -11.56 -7.80
N VAL A 239 -8.74 -10.82 -6.68
CA VAL A 239 -7.66 -9.88 -6.36
C VAL A 239 -6.35 -10.63 -6.12
N HIS A 240 -5.23 -9.97 -6.37
CA HIS A 240 -3.89 -10.55 -6.20
C HIS A 240 -3.46 -10.59 -4.73
N ALA A 241 -3.85 -9.60 -3.93
CA ALA A 241 -3.59 -9.61 -2.50
C ALA A 241 -4.70 -8.92 -1.70
N ILE A 242 -4.91 -9.42 -0.49
CA ILE A 242 -5.74 -8.81 0.55
C ILE A 242 -4.80 -8.18 1.57
N ILE A 243 -4.90 -6.85 1.72
CA ILE A 243 -4.17 -6.08 2.74
C ILE A 243 -5.06 -5.97 3.98
N THR A 244 -4.60 -6.53 5.10
CA THR A 244 -5.43 -6.78 6.29
C THR A 244 -4.67 -6.59 7.60
N ASP A 245 -5.37 -6.10 8.63
CA ASP A 245 -4.86 -6.00 10.00
C ASP A 245 -4.84 -7.36 10.72
N VAL A 246 -5.66 -8.30 10.22
CA VAL A 246 -5.95 -9.61 10.83
C VAL A 246 -5.39 -10.74 9.95
N THR A 247 -4.07 -10.73 9.74
CA THR A 247 -3.34 -11.68 8.88
C THR A 247 -3.69 -13.14 9.18
N LYS A 248 -3.67 -13.53 10.46
CA LYS A 248 -4.02 -14.88 10.90
C LYS A 248 -5.43 -15.29 10.47
N THR A 249 -6.41 -14.39 10.57
CA THR A 249 -7.79 -14.65 10.14
C THR A 249 -7.86 -14.95 8.65
N TRP A 250 -7.14 -14.18 7.82
CA TRP A 250 -7.12 -14.44 6.38
C TRP A 250 -6.39 -15.75 6.05
N ILE A 251 -5.25 -16.04 6.66
CA ILE A 251 -4.50 -17.29 6.42
C ILE A 251 -5.34 -18.53 6.78
N GLU A 252 -6.01 -18.53 7.94
CA GLU A 252 -6.88 -19.63 8.34
C GLU A 252 -8.09 -19.79 7.40
N LEU A 253 -8.68 -18.69 6.94
CA LEU A 253 -9.80 -18.72 6.02
C LEU A 253 -9.36 -19.18 4.62
N ARG A 254 -8.18 -18.77 4.15
CA ARG A 254 -7.59 -19.22 2.89
C ARG A 254 -7.29 -20.71 2.92
N SER A 255 -6.74 -21.24 4.01
CA SER A 255 -6.52 -22.68 4.16
C SER A 255 -7.83 -23.49 4.11
N LYS A 256 -8.91 -22.97 4.70
CA LYS A 256 -10.25 -23.59 4.57
C LYS A 256 -10.77 -23.54 3.12
N LEU A 257 -10.53 -22.45 2.39
CA LEU A 257 -10.88 -22.33 0.98
C LEU A 257 -10.10 -23.29 0.08
N GLU A 258 -8.82 -23.53 0.39
CA GLU A 258 -7.99 -24.52 -0.33
C GLU A 258 -8.53 -25.93 -0.15
N ALA A 259 -9.07 -26.25 1.04
CA ALA A 259 -9.65 -27.54 1.35
C ALA A 259 -11.07 -27.74 0.77
N ASP A 260 -11.94 -26.73 0.89
CA ASP A 260 -13.34 -26.78 0.44
C ASP A 260 -13.82 -25.39 0.01
N TYR A 261 -13.49 -25.00 -1.22
CA TYR A 261 -13.85 -23.68 -1.70
C TYR A 261 -15.36 -23.47 -1.73
N ASP A 262 -16.12 -24.37 -2.34
CA ASP A 262 -17.55 -24.15 -2.61
C ASP A 262 -18.37 -24.20 -1.30
N GLY A 263 -18.01 -25.08 -0.36
CA GLY A 263 -18.64 -25.15 0.96
C GLY A 263 -18.26 -24.00 1.88
N ILE A 264 -17.08 -23.40 1.75
CA ILE A 264 -16.73 -22.19 2.51
C ILE A 264 -17.36 -20.95 1.89
N VAL A 265 -17.25 -20.74 0.57
CA VAL A 265 -17.79 -19.54 -0.11
C VAL A 265 -19.31 -19.45 0.01
N SER A 266 -20.03 -20.58 0.02
CA SER A 266 -21.49 -20.61 0.19
C SER A 266 -21.97 -20.11 1.57
N LYS A 267 -21.11 -20.14 2.59
CA LYS A 267 -21.43 -19.65 3.95
C LYS A 267 -21.46 -18.13 4.06
N TYR A 268 -20.92 -17.41 3.06
CA TYR A 268 -20.79 -15.95 3.11
C TYR A 268 -21.66 -15.27 2.06
N GLY A 269 -22.73 -14.63 2.51
CA GLY A 269 -23.59 -13.80 1.65
C GLY A 269 -22.96 -12.46 1.27
N ARG A 270 -23.57 -11.77 0.30
CA ARG A 270 -23.19 -10.40 -0.12
C ARG A 270 -24.13 -9.32 0.42
N ILE A 271 -24.95 -9.65 1.43
CA ILE A 271 -25.95 -8.74 2.01
C ILE A 271 -25.33 -7.45 2.54
N PHE A 272 -24.08 -7.51 3.02
CA PHE A 272 -23.34 -6.34 3.52
C PHE A 272 -23.27 -5.19 2.50
N LEU A 273 -23.29 -5.49 1.19
CA LEU A 273 -23.30 -4.47 0.13
C LEU A 273 -24.52 -3.55 0.19
N TRP A 274 -25.62 -4.03 0.77
CA TRP A 274 -26.91 -3.34 0.80
C TRP A 274 -27.31 -2.88 2.20
N THR A 275 -26.73 -3.47 3.24
CA THR A 275 -27.08 -3.17 4.64
C THR A 275 -26.13 -2.19 5.31
N THR A 276 -25.05 -1.78 4.62
CA THR A 276 -24.05 -0.88 5.19
C THR A 276 -23.90 0.38 4.32
N PRO A 277 -24.15 1.60 4.87
CA PRO A 277 -24.04 2.85 4.10
C PRO A 277 -22.65 3.08 3.48
N MET A 278 -21.61 2.42 4.00
CA MET A 278 -20.23 2.49 3.49
C MET A 278 -20.12 2.12 2.00
N PHE A 279 -21.01 1.27 1.49
CA PHE A 279 -20.98 0.82 0.08
C PHE A 279 -21.99 1.56 -0.80
N TYR A 280 -22.72 2.53 -0.23
CA TYR A 280 -23.69 3.30 -0.98
C TYR A 280 -22.99 4.29 -1.91
N THR A 281 -23.37 4.28 -3.20
CA THR A 281 -22.64 5.02 -4.25
C THR A 281 -22.51 6.52 -3.97
N PRO A 282 -23.54 7.25 -3.52
CA PRO A 282 -23.40 8.66 -3.13
C PRO A 282 -22.39 8.90 -1.99
N VAL A 283 -22.32 8.00 -1.00
CA VAL A 283 -21.35 8.07 0.10
C VAL A 283 -19.93 7.85 -0.43
N LEU A 284 -19.74 6.87 -1.30
CA LEU A 284 -18.46 6.62 -1.98
C LEU A 284 -18.02 7.83 -2.81
N MET A 285 -18.92 8.41 -3.59
CA MET A 285 -18.63 9.60 -4.39
C MET A 285 -18.23 10.80 -3.51
N LEU A 286 -18.95 11.04 -2.42
CA LEU A 286 -18.61 12.11 -1.48
C LEU A 286 -17.23 11.87 -0.85
N ASN A 287 -16.96 10.65 -0.38
CA ASN A 287 -15.66 10.28 0.20
C ASN A 287 -14.53 10.44 -0.82
N SER A 288 -14.74 10.07 -2.08
CA SER A 288 -13.74 10.22 -3.16
C SER A 288 -13.45 11.70 -3.44
N VAL A 289 -14.47 12.57 -3.42
CA VAL A 289 -14.30 14.03 -3.57
C VAL A 289 -13.52 14.62 -2.38
N LEU A 290 -13.87 14.24 -1.15
CA LEU A 290 -13.17 14.71 0.04
C LEU A 290 -11.71 14.24 0.08
N ALA A 291 -11.47 12.96 -0.21
CA ALA A 291 -10.12 12.40 -0.28
C ALA A 291 -9.27 13.11 -1.34
N ARG A 292 -9.83 13.38 -2.53
CA ARG A 292 -9.15 14.17 -3.56
C ARG A 292 -8.78 15.56 -3.04
N ARG A 293 -9.71 16.29 -2.42
CA ARG A 293 -9.43 17.63 -1.88
C ARG A 293 -8.32 17.60 -0.82
N THR A 294 -8.34 16.61 0.08
CA THR A 294 -7.27 16.45 1.08
C THR A 294 -5.92 16.21 0.42
N LEU A 295 -5.86 15.37 -0.61
CA LEU A 295 -4.63 15.15 -1.37
C LEU A 295 -4.18 16.43 -2.09
N GLU A 296 -5.09 17.17 -2.71
CA GLU A 296 -4.76 18.43 -3.40
C GLU A 296 -4.25 19.51 -2.44
N ASN A 297 -4.79 19.57 -1.22
CA ASN A 297 -4.35 20.51 -0.19
C ASN A 297 -2.92 20.23 0.30
N VAL A 298 -2.49 18.97 0.30
CA VAL A 298 -1.17 18.56 0.82
C VAL A 298 -0.14 18.47 -0.30
N ALA A 299 -0.52 17.89 -1.43
CA ALA A 299 0.39 17.54 -2.53
C ALA A 299 0.38 18.52 -3.69
N GLY A 300 -0.58 19.45 -3.72
CA GLY A 300 -0.91 20.31 -4.86
C GLY A 300 -1.94 19.67 -5.80
N PRO A 301 -2.44 20.41 -6.80
CA PRO A 301 -3.45 19.91 -7.72
C PRO A 301 -2.94 18.72 -8.55
N PHE A 302 -3.83 17.75 -8.83
CA PHE A 302 -3.50 16.61 -9.72
C PHE A 302 -3.20 17.06 -11.15
N ASP A 303 -4.00 18.00 -11.64
CA ASP A 303 -3.76 18.68 -12.91
C ASP A 303 -2.89 19.90 -12.60
N LYS A 304 -1.57 19.79 -12.82
CA LYS A 304 -0.76 20.99 -12.96
C LYS A 304 -1.35 21.77 -14.13
N GLU A 305 -1.83 23.00 -13.92
CA GLU A 305 -1.98 23.93 -15.03
C GLU A 305 -0.66 23.87 -15.79
N LYS A 306 -0.70 23.37 -17.03
CA LYS A 306 0.42 23.61 -17.95
C LYS A 306 0.52 25.12 -18.00
N ARG A 307 1.47 25.73 -17.27
CA ARG A 307 1.91 27.08 -17.58
C ARG A 307 2.27 27.02 -19.05
N THR A 308 1.44 27.62 -19.87
CA THR A 308 1.56 27.72 -21.31
C THR A 308 2.84 28.50 -21.58
N GLY A 309 3.96 27.78 -21.64
CA GLY A 309 5.17 28.25 -22.29
C GLY A 309 4.82 28.48 -23.75
N SER A 310 4.64 29.76 -24.09
CA SER A 310 4.89 30.35 -25.40
C SER A 310 4.82 29.36 -26.56
N VAL A 311 3.66 29.33 -27.22
CA VAL A 311 3.57 28.89 -28.62
C VAL A 311 4.53 29.75 -29.42
N LYS A 312 5.74 29.25 -29.70
CA LYS A 312 6.53 29.73 -30.82
C LYS A 312 5.75 29.36 -32.07
N LEU A 313 5.07 30.37 -32.64
CA LEU A 313 4.67 30.36 -34.04
C LEU A 313 5.93 30.11 -34.87
N TYR A 314 6.09 28.88 -35.36
CA TYR A 314 6.91 28.66 -36.54
C TYR A 314 6.01 28.95 -37.75
N SER A 315 6.14 30.18 -38.25
CA SER A 315 5.92 30.45 -39.66
C SER A 315 7.05 29.82 -40.46
N GLN A 316 6.72 29.01 -41.46
CA GLN A 316 7.51 28.69 -42.65
C GLN A 316 6.57 27.86 -43.55
N LEU A 317 6.00 28.42 -44.61
CA LEU A 317 6.63 28.56 -45.94
C LEU A 317 7.27 27.22 -46.37
N PHE A 318 6.48 26.33 -46.97
CA PHE A 318 6.48 25.97 -48.40
C PHE A 318 5.39 24.93 -48.65
#